data_AF-A0A4Q3M6N9-F1
#
_entry.id   AF-A0A4Q3M6N9-F1
#
_cell.length_a   1.000
_cell.length_b   1.000
_cell.length_c   1.000
_cell.angle_alpha   90.00
_cell.angle_beta   90.00
_cell.angle_gamma   90.00
#
_symmetry.space_group_name_H-M   'P 1'
#
loop_
_entity.id
_entity.type
_entity.pdbx_description
1 polymer ?
#
loop_
_entity_poly.entity_id
_entity_poly.type
_entity_poly.pdbx_seq_one_letter_code
_entity_poly.pdbx_strand_id
1 'polypeptide(L)' 'MQSVLLAVDRFSTWIGKAFAWSVVLLTLLISWEVFSRYALNRPHAWVLDAQIMLYGTLFMTAGAYTLSKNGHVRGDVLYG' A
#
# COMPACT_ATOMS: atom_id res chain seq x y z
N MET A 1 -5.77 -5.63 -30.81
CA MET A 1 -6.29 -5.94 -29.46
C MET A 1 -5.19 -6.35 -28.49
N GLN A 2 -4.27 -7.24 -28.87
CA GLN A 2 -3.17 -7.68 -28.00
C GLN A 2 -2.25 -6.54 -27.49
N SER A 3 -1.94 -5.55 -28.33
CA SER A 3 -1.13 -4.39 -27.94
C SER A 3 -1.76 -3.55 -26.81
N VAL A 4 -3.09 -3.43 -26.81
CA VAL A 4 -3.83 -2.69 -25.77
C VAL A 4 -3.77 -3.45 -24.44
N LEU A 5 -3.97 -4.77 -24.46
CA LEU A 5 -3.88 -5.60 -23.26
C LEU A 5 -2.48 -5.53 -22.64
N LEU A 6 -1.43 -5.65 -23.45
CA LEU A 6 -0.04 -5.54 -22.97
C LEU A 6 0.29 -4.14 -22.40
N ALA A 7 -0.30 -3.09 -22.95
CA ALA A 7 -0.16 -1.74 -22.41
C ALA A 7 -0.83 -1.61 -21.03
N VAL A 8 -2.05 -2.15 -20.89
CA VAL A 8 -2.78 -2.19 -19.61
C VAL A 8 -2.02 -2.99 -18.56
N ASP A 9 -1.48 -4.17 -18.91
CA ASP A 9 -0.69 -4.98 -17.98
C ASP A 9 0.57 -4.26 -17.49
N ARG A 10 1.25 -3.54 -18.40
CA ARG A 10 2.44 -2.76 -18.07
C ARG A 10 2.08 -1.58 -17.17
N PHE A 11 0.97 -0.90 -17.45
CA PHE A 11 0.47 0.21 -16.65
C PHE A 11 0.08 -0.25 -15.24
N SER A 12 -0.69 -1.34 -15.12
CA SER A 12 -1.07 -1.93 -13.83
C SER A 12 0.13 -2.39 -13.02
N THR A 13 1.13 -3.01 -13.68
CA THR A 13 2.38 -3.40 -13.03
C THR A 13 3.15 -2.18 -12.52
N TRP A 14 3.19 -1.10 -13.30
CA TRP A 14 3.89 0.12 -12.93
C TRP A 14 3.22 0.82 -11.74
N ILE A 15 1.88 0.94 -11.75
CA ILE A 15 1.10 1.46 -10.61
C ILE A 15 1.40 0.65 -9.35
N GLY A 16 1.28 -0.68 -9.42
CA GLY A 16 1.50 -1.53 -8.26
C GLY A 16 2.92 -1.37 -7.67
N LYS A 17 3.94 -1.25 -8.51
CA LYS A 17 5.32 -0.98 -8.06
C LYS A 17 5.49 0.42 -7.47
N ALA A 18 4.85 1.43 -8.05
CA ALA A 18 4.92 2.79 -7.55
C ALA A 18 4.28 2.89 -6.16
N PHE A 19 3.07 2.34 -6.00
CA PHE A 19 2.36 2.34 -4.72
C PHE A 19 2.92 1.36 -3.69
N ALA A 20 3.73 0.37 -4.08
CA ALA A 20 4.47 -0.45 -3.11
C ALA A 20 5.37 0.41 -2.21
N TRP A 21 5.89 1.54 -2.68
CA TRP A 21 6.67 2.47 -1.87
C TRP A 21 5.86 3.20 -0.79
N SER A 22 4.52 3.22 -0.90
CA SER A 22 3.68 3.81 0.15
C SER A 22 3.84 3.10 1.49
N VAL A 23 4.26 1.82 1.53
CA VAL A 23 4.57 1.13 2.79
C VAL A 23 5.76 1.77 3.49
N VAL A 24 6.81 2.13 2.74
CA VAL A 24 8.00 2.78 3.31
C VAL A 24 7.64 4.16 3.84
N LEU A 25 6.87 4.92 3.05
CA LEU A 25 6.37 6.23 3.48
C LEU A 25 5.52 6.13 4.74
N LEU A 26 4.61 5.15 4.81
CA LEU A 26 3.76 4.91 5.95
C LEU A 26 4.60 4.53 7.19
N THR A 27 5.57 3.63 7.05
CA THR A 27 6.48 3.26 8.15
C THR A 27 7.22 4.48 8.68
N LEU A 28 7.81 5.29 7.79
CA LEU A 28 8.52 6.51 8.19
C LEU A 28 7.59 7.52 8.86
N LEU A 29 6.37 7.70 8.37
CA LEU A 29 5.38 8.60 8.95
C LEU A 29 4.96 8.16 10.36
N ILE A 30 4.70 6.86 10.56
CA ILE A 30 4.38 6.30 11.88
C ILE A 30 5.57 6.46 12.83
N SER A 31 6.77 6.07 12.39
CA SER A 31 8.00 6.22 13.21
C SER A 31 8.25 7.67 13.59
N TRP A 32 8.04 8.62 12.66
CA TRP A 32 8.17 10.04 12.91
C TRP A 32 7.16 10.54 13.95
N GLU A 33 5.88 10.17 13.84
CA GLU A 33 4.87 10.61 14.81
C GLU A 33 5.09 10.01 16.20
N VAL A 34 5.51 8.75 16.28
CA VAL A 34 5.92 8.11 17.55
C VAL A 34 7.10 8.89 18.15
N PHE A 35 8.14 9.15 17.36
CA PHE A 35 9.28 9.94 17.82
C PHE A 35 8.88 11.35 18.27
N SER A 36 8.11 12.07 17.47
CA SER A 36 7.68 13.43 17.78
C SER A 36 6.82 13.50 19.04
N ARG A 37 5.93 12.52 19.24
CA ARG A 37 5.08 12.45 20.41
C ARG A 37 5.87 12.14 21.68
N TYR A 38 6.79 11.18 21.65
CA TYR A 38 7.46 10.70 22.86
C TYR A 38 8.80 11.38 23.15
N ALA A 39 9.58 11.73 22.12
CA ALA A 39 10.88 12.38 22.29
C ALA A 39 10.78 13.91 22.24
N LEU A 40 9.88 14.46 21.43
CA LEU A 40 9.76 15.91 21.24
C LEU A 40 8.54 16.52 21.95
N ASN A 41 7.62 15.69 22.47
CA ASN A 41 6.36 16.10 23.08
C ASN A 41 5.52 17.02 22.16
N ARG A 42 5.59 16.80 20.83
CA ARG A 42 4.89 17.56 19.79
C ARG A 42 4.06 16.64 18.90
N PRO A 43 2.83 16.28 19.31
CA PRO A 43 1.95 15.45 18.49
C PRO A 43 1.37 16.23 17.31
N HIS A 44 1.10 15.54 16.20
CA HIS A 44 0.50 16.14 15.01
C HIS A 44 -0.87 15.52 14.72
N ALA A 45 -1.94 16.34 14.76
CA ALA A 45 -3.31 15.86 14.60
C ALA A 45 -3.58 15.21 13.21
N TRP A 46 -2.97 15.74 12.15
CA TRP A 46 -3.18 15.28 10.77
C TRP A 46 -2.54 13.93 10.45
N VAL A 47 -1.60 13.46 11.28
CA VAL A 47 -0.83 12.25 10.95
C VAL A 47 -1.71 11.01 10.98
N LEU A 48 -2.73 10.97 11.85
CA LEU A 48 -3.68 9.85 11.87
C LEU A 48 -4.43 9.74 10.53
N ASP A 49 -4.96 10.85 10.03
CA ASP A 49 -5.69 10.87 8.76
C ASP A 49 -4.78 10.45 7.60
N ALA A 50 -3.55 10.98 7.56
CA ALA A 50 -2.55 10.61 6.57
C ALA A 50 -2.18 9.11 6.62
N GLN A 51 -2.05 8.54 7.82
CA GLN A 51 -1.79 7.11 8.00
C GLN A 51 -2.95 6.26 7.46
N ILE A 52 -4.19 6.61 7.78
CA ILE A 52 -5.37 5.88 7.32
C ILE A 52 -5.48 5.93 5.79
N MET A 53 -5.28 7.11 5.18
CA MET A 53 -5.36 7.28 3.73
C MET A 53 -4.23 6.53 3.00
N LEU A 54 -3.00 6.59 3.52
CA LEU A 54 -1.86 5.84 2.96
C LEU A 54 -2.06 4.33 3.10
N TYR A 55 -2.53 3.88 4.26
CA TYR A 55 -2.79 2.46 4.50
C TYR A 55 -3.90 1.93 3.59
N GLY A 56 -5.01 2.67 3.44
CA GLY A 56 -6.09 2.33 2.50
C GLY A 56 -5.57 2.25 1.06
N THR A 57 -4.76 3.22 0.64
CA THR A 57 -4.13 3.24 -0.69
C THR A 57 -3.21 2.02 -0.91
N LEU A 58 -2.35 1.72 0.06
CA LEU A 58 -1.47 0.57 0.04
C LEU A 58 -2.27 -0.73 -0.07
N PHE A 59 -3.30 -0.91 0.77
CA PHE A 59 -4.12 -2.12 0.80
C PHE A 59 -4.81 -2.38 -0.54
N MET A 60 -5.47 -1.36 -1.10
CA MET A 60 -6.20 -1.51 -2.37
C MET A 60 -5.26 -1.83 -3.54
N THR A 61 -4.12 -1.15 -3.62
CA THR A 61 -3.16 -1.35 -4.72
C THR A 61 -2.34 -2.63 -4.58
N ALA A 62 -1.99 -3.03 -3.36
CA ALA A 62 -1.28 -4.28 -3.09
C ALA A 62 -2.10 -5.52 -3.47
N GLY A 63 -3.40 -5.53 -3.17
CA GLY A 63 -4.31 -6.61 -3.58
C GLY A 63 -4.37 -6.79 -5.10
N ALA A 64 -4.61 -5.69 -5.83
CA ALA A 64 -4.67 -5.71 -7.29
C ALA A 64 -3.31 -6.12 -7.92
N TYR A 65 -2.20 -5.58 -7.40
CA TYR A 65 -0.87 -5.90 -7.91
C TYR A 65 -0.48 -7.36 -7.68
N THR A 66 -0.66 -7.88 -6.46
CA THR A 66 -0.36 -9.28 -6.13
C THR A 66 -1.20 -10.26 -6.95
N LEU A 67 -2.49 -9.94 -7.16
CA LEU A 67 -3.38 -10.72 -8.03
C LEU A 67 -2.87 -10.73 -9.48
N SER A 68 -2.47 -9.57 -10.03
CA SER A 68 -1.90 -9.48 -11.38
C SER A 68 -0.59 -10.28 -11.57
N LYS A 69 0.09 -10.61 -10.47
CA LYS A 69 1.32 -11.42 -10.45
C LYS A 69 1.07 -12.88 -10.09
N ASN A 70 -0.20 -13.31 -10.01
CA ASN A 70 -0.58 -14.65 -9.53
C ASN A 70 0.04 -15.01 -8.17
N GLY A 71 0.35 -14.00 -7.35
CA GLY A 71 0.96 -14.16 -6.02
C GLY A 71 -0.05 -14.02 -4.88
N HIS A 72 -1.33 -13.88 -5.20
CA HIS A 72 -2.38 -13.76 -4.19
C HIS A 72 -2.68 -15.14 -3.58
N VAL A 73 -2.30 -15.33 -2.32
CA VAL A 73 -2.59 -16.57 -1.59
C VAL A 73 -4.07 -16.60 -1.28
N ARG A 74 -4.78 -17.62 -1.79
CA ARG A 74 -6.17 -17.89 -1.43
C ARG A 74 -6.19 -18.45 0.00
N GLY A 75 -6.71 -17.66 0.93
CA GLY A 75 -6.94 -18.11 2.30
C GLY A 75 -8.25 -18.88 2.39
N ASP A 76 -8.34 -20.06 1.78
CA ASP A 76 -9.49 -20.95 1.98
C ASP A 76 -9.35 -21.58 3.39
N VAL A 77 -10.06 -21.03 4.38
CA VAL A 77 -9.96 -21.42 5.80
C VAL A 77 -10.78 -22.68 6.11
N LEU A 78 -11.82 -22.97 5.34
CA LEU A 78 -12.62 -24.19 5.44
C LEU A 78 -12.59 -24.90 4.09
N TYR A 79 -11.93 -26.06 4.06
CA TYR A 79 -12.06 -27.01 2.97
C TYR A 79 -13.27 -27.89 3.27
N GLY A 80 -14.35 -27.68 2.52
CA GLY A 80 -15.56 -28.50 2.53
C GLY A 80 -16.08 -28.65 1.12
#